data_AF-A0A3M1BV17-F1
#
_entry.id   AF-A0A3M1BV17-F1
#
_cell.length_a   1.000
_cell.length_b   1.000
_cell.length_c   1.000
_cell.angle_alpha   90.00
_cell.angle_beta   90.00
_cell.angle_gamma   90.00
#
_symmetry.space_group_name_H-M   'P 1'
#
loop_
_entity.id
_entity.type
_entity.pdbx_description
1 polymer ?
#
loop_
_entity_poly.entity_id
_entity_poly.type
_entity_poly.pdbx_seq_one_letter_code
_entity_poly.pdbx_strand_id
1 'polypeptide(L)'
;MSYYRELKDFILQLKGGGHFLSPRDVWFLKFLEEEGYPLEVIREGIKKFFLFHPPEKRSKLPLFMSFREIQKLRRLHMGKASGNEDWRERFLRKVRLAEEILKRELNVHVPEDLKEAEDTLQRLEGEMAKKIWEGLSREEKASILRRFSSFKGDEELFKSMVKRELFRRKGLKGLSLFVD
;
A
#
# COMPACT_ATOMS: atom_id res chain seq x y z
N MET A 1 -13.85 -7.13 -6.87
CA MET A 1 -13.92 -6.47 -8.19
C MET A 1 -12.53 -5.92 -8.49
N SER A 2 -12.00 -6.07 -9.71
CA SER A 2 -10.60 -5.70 -10.00
C SER A 2 -10.44 -4.20 -10.25
N TYR A 3 -9.48 -3.56 -9.58
CA TYR A 3 -9.21 -2.12 -9.75
C TYR A 3 -8.84 -1.74 -11.18
N TYR A 4 -8.22 -2.67 -11.91
CA TYR A 4 -7.96 -2.48 -13.34
C TYR A 4 -9.25 -2.24 -14.12
N ARG A 5 -10.30 -3.05 -13.90
CA ARG A 5 -11.55 -2.92 -14.64
C ARG A 5 -12.24 -1.58 -14.36
N GLU A 6 -12.21 -1.14 -13.11
CA GLU A 6 -12.86 0.09 -12.67
C GLU A 6 -12.14 1.38 -13.10
N LEU A 7 -10.80 1.34 -13.16
CA LEU A 7 -9.98 2.54 -13.34
C LEU A 7 -9.35 2.66 -14.72
N LYS A 8 -9.34 1.61 -15.55
CA LYS A 8 -8.65 1.59 -16.84
C LYS A 8 -9.04 2.78 -17.72
N ASP A 9 -10.33 2.93 -18.02
CA ASP A 9 -10.79 3.94 -18.98
C ASP A 9 -10.58 5.36 -18.42
N PHE A 10 -10.79 5.53 -17.12
CA PHE A 10 -10.49 6.76 -16.40
C PHE A 10 -9.01 7.17 -16.51
N ILE A 11 -8.09 6.24 -16.29
CA ILE A 11 -6.64 6.51 -16.39
C ILE A 11 -6.25 6.81 -17.84
N LEU A 12 -6.78 6.06 -18.81
CA LEU A 12 -6.50 6.28 -20.23
C LEU A 12 -6.97 7.66 -20.69
N GLN A 13 -8.16 8.09 -20.25
CA GLN A 13 -8.66 9.46 -20.50
C GLN A 13 -7.70 10.51 -19.94
N LEU A 14 -7.24 10.35 -18.68
CA LEU A 14 -6.29 11.29 -18.08
C LEU A 14 -4.95 11.35 -18.81
N LYS A 15 -4.49 10.23 -19.35
CA LYS A 15 -3.22 10.12 -20.10
C LYS A 15 -3.30 10.64 -21.54
N GLY A 16 -4.49 11.06 -22.01
CA GLY A 16 -4.68 11.56 -23.38
C GLY A 16 -5.01 10.46 -24.40
N GLY A 17 -5.51 9.30 -23.95
CA GLY A 17 -5.95 8.20 -24.81
C GLY A 17 -5.08 6.93 -24.70
N GLY A 18 -5.39 5.93 -25.55
CA GLY A 18 -4.75 4.62 -25.59
C GLY A 18 -5.74 3.47 -25.35
N HIS A 19 -5.30 2.23 -25.59
CA HIS A 19 -6.15 1.04 -25.47
C HIS A 19 -5.86 0.21 -24.20
N PHE A 20 -4.64 0.33 -23.66
CA PHE A 20 -4.15 -0.51 -22.57
C PHE A 20 -3.21 0.27 -21.64
N LEU A 21 -3.25 -0.09 -20.35
CA LEU A 21 -2.24 0.35 -19.38
C LEU A 21 -0.96 -0.48 -19.55
N SER A 22 0.18 0.13 -19.27
CA SER A 22 1.45 -0.61 -19.28
C SER A 22 1.43 -1.73 -18.23
N PRO A 23 2.17 -2.85 -18.41
CA PRO A 23 2.26 -3.92 -17.40
C PRO A 23 2.64 -3.40 -16.01
N ARG A 24 3.46 -2.35 -15.97
CA ARG A 24 3.88 -1.68 -14.74
C ARG A 24 2.74 -0.91 -14.06
N ASP A 25 1.90 -0.22 -14.82
CA ASP A 25 0.71 0.46 -14.29
C ASP A 25 -0.31 -0.56 -13.77
N VAL A 26 -0.51 -1.68 -14.49
CA VAL A 26 -1.36 -2.79 -14.03
C VAL A 26 -0.85 -3.36 -12.71
N TRP A 27 0.46 -3.58 -12.60
CA TRP A 27 1.06 -4.08 -11.38
C TRP A 27 0.90 -3.09 -10.21
N PHE A 28 1.06 -1.79 -10.46
CA PHE A 28 0.80 -0.78 -9.44
C PHE A 28 -0.65 -0.78 -8.96
N LEU A 29 -1.63 -0.90 -9.86
CA LEU A 29 -3.05 -1.02 -9.47
C LEU A 29 -3.32 -2.28 -8.65
N LYS A 30 -2.74 -3.42 -9.05
CA LYS A 30 -2.86 -4.68 -8.31
C LYS A 30 -2.24 -4.55 -6.91
N PHE A 31 -1.11 -3.86 -6.78
CA PHE A 31 -0.51 -3.58 -5.49
C PHE A 31 -1.46 -2.76 -4.59
N LEU A 32 -2.08 -1.70 -5.11
CA LEU A 32 -3.04 -0.89 -4.34
C LEU A 32 -4.28 -1.70 -3.92
N GLU A 33 -4.76 -2.61 -4.78
CA GLU A 33 -5.85 -3.55 -4.49
C GLU A 33 -5.47 -4.52 -3.36
N GLU A 34 -4.29 -5.13 -3.45
CA GLU A 34 -3.77 -6.06 -2.45
C GLU A 34 -3.47 -5.41 -1.09
N GLU A 35 -3.23 -4.10 -1.08
CA GLU A 35 -3.03 -3.27 0.11
C GLU A 35 -4.35 -2.64 0.64
N GLY A 36 -5.48 -2.92 -0.01
CA GLY A 36 -6.81 -2.45 0.39
C GLY A 36 -6.99 -0.94 0.40
N TYR A 37 -6.31 -0.22 -0.49
CA TYR A 37 -6.58 1.21 -0.67
C TYR A 37 -8.01 1.39 -1.19
N PRO A 38 -8.84 2.28 -0.60
CA PRO A 38 -10.19 2.50 -1.10
C PRO A 38 -10.20 3.04 -2.54
N LEU A 39 -11.13 2.56 -3.37
CA LEU A 39 -11.17 2.86 -4.81
C LEU A 39 -11.28 4.36 -5.09
N GLU A 40 -12.09 5.06 -4.29
CA GLU A 40 -12.29 6.50 -4.32
C GLU A 40 -11.01 7.29 -3.98
N VAL A 41 -10.23 6.80 -3.01
CA VAL A 41 -8.94 7.38 -2.62
C VAL A 41 -7.93 7.23 -3.77
N ILE A 42 -7.89 6.05 -4.40
CA ILE A 42 -7.03 5.79 -5.55
C ILE A 42 -7.41 6.68 -6.72
N ARG A 43 -8.70 6.70 -7.08
CA ARG A 43 -9.23 7.48 -8.20
C ARG A 43 -8.89 8.96 -8.06
N GLU A 44 -9.14 9.52 -6.89
CA GLU A 44 -8.87 10.94 -6.61
C GLU A 44 -7.36 11.24 -6.57
N GLY A 45 -6.53 10.34 -6.02
CA GLY A 45 -5.08 10.52 -6.01
C GLY A 45 -4.47 10.51 -7.41
N ILE A 46 -4.91 9.58 -8.26
CA ILE A 46 -4.55 9.55 -9.68
C ILE A 46 -4.99 10.85 -10.37
N LYS A 47 -6.24 11.27 -10.15
CA LYS A 47 -6.79 12.50 -10.73
C LYS A 47 -5.93 13.71 -10.40
N LYS A 48 -5.66 13.95 -9.11
CA LYS A 48 -4.88 15.09 -8.64
C LYS A 48 -3.48 15.10 -9.25
N PHE A 49 -2.81 13.95 -9.28
CA PHE A 49 -1.49 13.84 -9.86
C PHE A 49 -1.50 14.21 -11.36
N PHE A 50 -2.36 13.60 -12.18
CA PHE A 50 -2.34 13.85 -13.62
C PHE A 50 -2.81 15.26 -13.99
N LEU A 51 -3.81 15.81 -13.29
CA LEU A 51 -4.29 17.16 -13.57
C LEU A 51 -3.29 18.25 -13.21
N PHE A 52 -2.37 17.99 -12.27
CA PHE A 52 -1.26 18.89 -11.97
C PHE A 52 -0.26 19.04 -13.14
N HIS A 53 -0.18 18.04 -14.01
CA HIS A 53 0.71 18.06 -15.16
C HIS A 53 0.00 18.54 -16.44
N PRO A 54 0.70 19.26 -17.34
CA PRO A 54 0.16 19.62 -18.66
C PRO A 54 -0.24 18.40 -19.49
N PRO A 55 -1.35 18.44 -20.27
CA PRO A 55 -1.87 17.30 -21.03
C PRO A 55 -0.83 16.58 -21.89
N GLU A 56 0.06 17.32 -22.53
CA GLU A 56 1.06 16.83 -23.48
C GLU A 56 2.13 15.94 -22.81
N LYS A 57 2.31 16.11 -21.49
CA LYS A 57 3.27 15.33 -20.69
C LYS A 57 2.65 14.08 -20.08
N ARG A 58 1.31 14.01 -19.94
CA ARG A 58 0.61 12.97 -19.17
C ARG A 58 0.80 11.56 -19.73
N SER A 59 0.84 11.41 -21.06
CA SER A 59 1.00 10.11 -21.72
C SER A 59 2.30 9.39 -21.35
N LYS A 60 3.35 10.16 -21.02
CA LYS A 60 4.67 9.64 -20.64
C LYS A 60 4.82 9.41 -19.14
N LEU A 61 3.90 9.90 -18.33
CA LEU A 61 3.97 9.77 -16.87
C LEU A 61 3.52 8.36 -16.43
N PRO A 62 4.38 7.63 -15.71
CA PRO A 62 3.98 6.37 -15.10
C PRO A 62 2.90 6.58 -14.04
N LEU A 63 1.95 5.63 -13.92
CA LEU A 63 0.85 5.74 -12.97
C LEU A 63 1.35 5.74 -11.51
N PHE A 64 2.42 5.00 -11.24
CA PHE A 64 2.93 4.84 -9.88
C PHE A 64 3.40 6.15 -9.24
N MET A 65 3.70 7.19 -10.02
CA MET A 65 4.08 8.50 -9.49
C MET A 65 2.92 9.19 -8.74
N SER A 66 1.68 8.74 -8.93
CA SER A 66 0.52 9.19 -8.15
C SER A 66 0.50 8.67 -6.71
N PHE A 67 1.40 7.74 -6.34
CA PHE A 67 1.38 7.05 -5.05
C PHE A 67 1.40 8.01 -3.86
N ARG A 68 2.23 9.06 -3.91
CA ARG A 68 2.32 10.06 -2.84
C ARG A 68 0.98 10.79 -2.61
N GLU A 69 0.25 11.11 -3.67
CA GLU A 69 -1.07 11.75 -3.56
C GLU A 69 -2.12 10.77 -3.01
N ILE A 70 -2.07 9.51 -3.43
CA ILE A 70 -2.93 8.45 -2.91
C ILE A 70 -2.70 8.26 -1.40
N GLN A 71 -1.45 8.25 -0.94
CA GLN A 71 -1.13 8.10 0.48
C GLN A 71 -1.60 9.30 1.32
N LYS A 72 -1.42 10.53 0.82
CA LYS A 72 -1.97 11.73 1.48
C LYS A 72 -3.48 11.64 1.65
N LEU A 73 -4.18 11.27 0.58
CA LEU A 73 -5.64 11.12 0.60
C LEU A 73 -6.09 9.98 1.51
N ARG A 74 -5.36 8.86 1.55
CA ARG A 74 -5.63 7.77 2.48
C ARG A 74 -5.61 8.30 3.92
N ARG A 75 -4.61 9.08 4.32
CA ARG A 75 -4.53 9.67 5.67
C ARG A 75 -5.72 10.56 6.00
N LEU A 76 -6.19 11.36 5.04
CA LEU A 76 -7.37 12.21 5.23
C LEU A 76 -8.66 11.39 5.29
N HIS A 77 -8.76 10.33 4.50
CA HIS A 77 -9.89 9.41 4.51
C HIS A 77 -10.00 8.68 5.86
N MET A 78 -8.86 8.26 6.43
CA MET A 78 -8.79 7.60 7.75
C MET A 78 -9.35 8.48 8.88
N GLY A 79 -9.13 9.80 8.86
CA GLY A 79 -9.66 10.72 9.86
C GLY A 79 -11.19 10.89 9.84
N LYS A 80 -11.86 10.49 8.75
CA LYS A 80 -13.32 10.63 8.58
C LYS A 80 -14.10 9.34 8.82
N ALA A 81 -13.45 8.18 8.78
CA ALA A 81 -14.09 6.86 8.89
C ALA A 81 -14.23 6.37 10.35
N SER A 82 -14.03 7.25 11.34
CA SER A 82 -13.96 6.97 12.79
C SER A 82 -15.28 6.53 13.45
N GLY A 83 -16.27 6.03 12.69
CA GLY A 83 -17.60 5.69 13.18
C GLY A 83 -17.89 4.20 13.46
N ASN A 84 -16.95 3.27 13.20
CA ASN A 84 -17.24 1.82 13.37
C ASN A 84 -16.58 1.22 14.62
N GLU A 85 -17.39 0.78 15.58
CA GLU A 85 -17.00 0.22 16.89
C GLU A 85 -16.06 -1.02 16.87
N ASP A 86 -15.82 -1.66 15.72
CA ASP A 86 -15.03 -2.90 15.60
C ASP A 86 -13.51 -2.68 15.37
N TRP A 87 -13.04 -1.44 15.20
CA TRP A 87 -11.62 -1.21 14.89
C TRP A 87 -10.68 -1.61 16.05
N ARG A 88 -11.12 -1.51 17.31
CA ARG A 88 -10.33 -1.90 18.49
C ARG A 88 -10.08 -3.40 18.54
N GLU A 89 -11.10 -4.20 18.24
CA GLU A 89 -10.96 -5.66 18.20
C GLU A 89 -10.06 -6.11 17.05
N ARG A 90 -10.20 -5.47 15.87
CA ARG A 90 -9.27 -5.67 14.75
C ARG A 90 -7.84 -5.33 15.15
N PHE A 91 -7.63 -4.17 15.79
CA PHE A 91 -6.32 -3.76 16.28
C PHE A 91 -5.69 -4.83 17.18
N LEU A 92 -6.41 -5.31 18.19
CA LEU A 92 -5.90 -6.33 19.11
C LEU A 92 -5.56 -7.65 18.40
N ARG A 93 -6.39 -8.09 17.44
CA ARG A 93 -6.09 -9.27 16.62
C ARG A 93 -4.80 -9.11 15.81
N LYS A 94 -4.59 -7.92 15.22
CA LYS A 94 -3.37 -7.61 14.46
C LYS A 94 -2.14 -7.50 15.35
N VAL A 95 -2.26 -6.96 16.58
CA VAL A 95 -1.17 -6.94 17.57
C VAL A 95 -0.75 -8.37 17.95
N ARG A 96 -1.70 -9.27 18.22
CA ARG A 96 -1.39 -10.68 18.52
C ARG A 96 -0.64 -11.36 17.38
N LEU A 97 -1.04 -11.12 16.13
CA LEU A 97 -0.31 -11.62 14.97
C LEU A 97 1.14 -11.09 14.93
N ALA A 98 1.33 -9.82 15.30
CA ALA A 98 2.67 -9.24 15.40
C ALA A 98 3.51 -9.89 16.51
N GLU A 99 2.92 -10.20 17.67
CA GLU A 99 3.58 -10.91 18.77
C GLU A 99 4.07 -12.29 18.34
N GLU A 100 3.24 -13.06 17.63
CA GLU A 100 3.60 -14.40 17.12
C GLU A 100 4.83 -14.35 16.21
N ILE A 101 4.90 -13.34 15.34
CA ILE A 101 5.96 -13.20 14.34
C ILE A 101 7.24 -12.65 14.98
N LEU A 102 7.10 -11.66 15.86
CA LEU A 102 8.23 -11.06 16.58
C LEU A 102 8.74 -11.95 17.71
N LYS A 103 7.96 -12.96 18.12
CA LYS A 103 8.24 -13.88 19.24
C LYS A 103 8.51 -13.13 20.55
N ARG A 104 7.74 -12.07 20.80
CA ARG A 104 7.78 -11.28 22.02
C ARG A 104 6.40 -10.73 22.35
N GLU A 105 6.14 -10.56 23.63
CA GLU A 105 4.97 -9.83 24.10
C GLU A 105 5.13 -8.35 23.77
N LEU A 106 4.08 -7.75 23.21
CA LEU A 106 4.04 -6.34 22.85
C LEU A 106 3.15 -5.62 23.85
N ASN A 107 3.76 -4.82 24.73
CA ASN A 107 3.02 -3.99 25.67
C ASN A 107 2.52 -2.72 24.95
N VAL A 108 1.48 -2.88 24.15
CA VAL A 108 0.90 -1.81 23.33
C VAL A 108 -0.28 -1.19 24.07
N HIS A 109 -0.22 0.13 24.29
CA HIS A 109 -1.36 0.88 24.82
C HIS A 109 -2.54 0.79 23.85
N VAL A 110 -3.77 0.67 24.37
CA VAL A 110 -4.97 0.66 23.54
C VAL A 110 -5.15 2.07 22.95
N PRO A 111 -5.10 2.24 21.63
CA PRO A 111 -5.17 3.55 21.01
C PRO A 111 -6.48 4.28 21.36
N GLU A 112 -6.43 5.60 21.43
CA GLU A 112 -7.61 6.43 21.69
C GLU A 112 -8.45 6.61 20.42
N ASP A 113 -7.76 6.70 19.28
CA ASP A 113 -8.37 6.89 17.97
C ASP A 113 -7.82 5.92 16.90
N LEU A 114 -8.54 5.87 15.77
CA LEU A 114 -8.20 5.00 14.65
C LEU A 114 -6.85 5.34 14.01
N LYS A 115 -6.42 6.60 14.07
CA LYS A 115 -5.17 7.05 13.46
C LYS A 115 -3.98 6.55 14.27
N GLU A 116 -4.02 6.70 15.60
CA GLU A 116 -3.02 6.17 16.52
C GLU A 116 -2.92 4.65 16.41
N ALA A 117 -4.05 3.97 16.25
CA ALA A 117 -4.10 2.53 16.02
C ALA A 117 -3.37 2.12 14.74
N GLU A 118 -3.67 2.78 13.63
CA GLU A 118 -3.01 2.50 12.35
C GLU A 118 -1.52 2.85 12.39
N ASP A 119 -1.13 3.98 13.00
CA ASP A 119 0.27 4.38 13.13
C ASP A 119 1.07 3.34 13.93
N THR A 120 0.46 2.82 15.00
CA THR A 120 1.04 1.73 15.80
C THR A 120 1.19 0.45 15.00
N LEU A 121 0.17 0.05 14.24
CA LEU A 121 0.22 -1.14 13.40
C LEU A 121 1.25 -0.99 12.27
N GLN A 122 1.37 0.18 11.65
CA GLN A 122 2.40 0.47 10.64
C GLN A 122 3.81 0.36 11.20
N ARG A 123 4.03 0.80 12.45
CA ARG A 123 5.33 0.60 13.13
C ARG A 123 5.61 -0.89 13.34
N LEU A 124 4.63 -1.65 13.83
CA LEU A 124 4.76 -3.10 14.02
C LEU A 124 5.01 -3.83 12.70
N GLU A 125 4.36 -3.43 11.61
CA GLU A 125 4.65 -3.98 10.28
C GLU A 125 6.10 -3.75 9.88
N GLY A 126 6.66 -2.57 10.18
CA GLY A 126 8.06 -2.26 9.91
C GLY A 126 9.01 -3.19 10.66
N GLU A 127 8.73 -3.43 11.94
CA GLU A 127 9.51 -4.37 12.77
C GLU A 127 9.40 -5.81 12.26
N MET A 128 8.19 -6.26 11.93
CA MET A 128 7.95 -7.58 11.36
C MET A 128 8.69 -7.75 10.03
N ALA A 129 8.60 -6.76 9.15
CA ALA A 129 9.29 -6.78 7.86
C ALA A 129 10.80 -6.88 8.03
N LYS A 130 11.37 -6.13 8.99
CA LYS A 130 12.78 -6.20 9.34
C LYS A 130 13.16 -7.60 9.83
N LYS A 131 12.38 -8.17 10.75
CA LYS A 131 12.62 -9.52 11.28
C LYS A 131 12.57 -10.60 10.19
N ILE A 132 11.57 -10.52 9.31
CA ILE A 132 11.44 -11.44 8.17
C ILE A 132 12.62 -11.27 7.23
N TRP A 133 13.00 -10.03 6.92
CA TRP A 133 14.14 -9.72 6.04
C TRP A 133 15.45 -10.26 6.59
N GLU A 134 15.73 -10.11 7.88
CA GLU A 134 16.94 -10.63 8.52
C GLU A 134 17.06 -12.15 8.40
N GLY A 135 15.92 -12.87 8.41
CA GLY A 135 15.88 -14.32 8.25
C GLY A 135 16.02 -14.84 6.80
N LEU A 136 16.06 -13.98 5.79
CA LEU A 136 16.21 -14.39 4.38
C LEU A 136 17.67 -14.57 3.96
N SER A 137 17.91 -15.50 3.03
CA SER A 137 19.20 -15.71 2.37
C SER A 137 19.58 -14.51 1.47
N ARG A 138 20.85 -14.46 1.04
CA ARG A 138 21.32 -13.41 0.10
C ARG A 138 20.60 -13.51 -1.25
N GLU A 139 20.38 -14.73 -1.74
CA GLU A 139 19.70 -15.02 -3.01
C GLU A 139 18.24 -14.58 -2.96
N GLU A 140 17.55 -14.85 -1.85
CA GLU A 140 16.15 -14.43 -1.65
C GLU A 140 16.01 -12.92 -1.64
N LYS A 141 16.90 -12.22 -0.91
CA LYS A 141 16.95 -10.75 -0.88
C LYS A 141 17.20 -10.19 -2.27
N ALA A 142 18.17 -10.73 -3.01
CA ALA A 142 18.48 -10.28 -4.36
C ALA A 142 17.31 -10.50 -5.33
N SER A 143 16.61 -11.64 -5.22
CA SER A 143 15.42 -11.95 -6.01
C SER A 143 14.30 -10.93 -5.79
N ILE A 144 14.01 -10.59 -4.53
CA ILE A 144 12.99 -9.59 -4.17
C ILE A 144 13.37 -8.21 -4.73
N LEU A 145 14.62 -7.78 -4.54
CA LEU A 145 15.08 -6.47 -5.02
C LEU A 145 15.07 -6.37 -6.55
N ARG A 146 15.41 -7.46 -7.26
CA ARG A 146 15.32 -7.50 -8.73
C ARG A 146 13.88 -7.37 -9.21
N ARG A 147 12.96 -8.08 -8.57
CA ARG A 147 11.54 -8.07 -8.93
C ARG A 147 10.98 -6.65 -8.96
N PHE A 148 11.25 -5.86 -7.93
CA PHE A 148 10.71 -4.49 -7.83
C PHE A 148 11.64 -3.41 -8.41
N SER A 149 12.73 -3.80 -9.08
CA SER A 149 13.76 -2.88 -9.57
C SER A 149 13.22 -1.75 -10.45
N SER A 150 12.14 -2.01 -11.20
CA SER A 150 11.47 -0.99 -11.99
C SER A 150 11.07 0.20 -11.14
N PHE A 151 10.56 -0.03 -9.91
CA PHE A 151 10.02 1.00 -9.01
C PHE A 151 11.07 1.75 -8.17
N LYS A 152 12.38 1.48 -8.33
CA LYS A 152 13.43 2.14 -7.54
C LYS A 152 13.46 3.67 -7.62
N GLY A 153 12.88 4.27 -8.67
CA GLY A 153 12.73 5.72 -8.78
C GLY A 153 11.74 6.34 -7.78
N ASP A 154 10.95 5.52 -7.10
CA ASP A 154 10.07 5.92 -6.00
C ASP A 154 10.41 5.06 -4.78
N GLU A 155 11.25 5.60 -3.90
CA GLU A 155 11.79 4.86 -2.75
C GLU A 155 10.69 4.39 -1.79
N GLU A 156 9.66 5.21 -1.59
CA GLU A 156 8.56 4.92 -0.67
C GLU A 156 7.69 3.78 -1.21
N LEU A 157 7.33 3.84 -2.50
CA LEU A 157 6.64 2.74 -3.16
C LEU A 157 7.48 1.47 -3.19
N PHE A 158 8.77 1.59 -3.53
CA PHE A 158 9.68 0.45 -3.59
C PHE A 158 9.75 -0.27 -2.24
N LYS A 159 9.94 0.46 -1.14
CA LYS A 159 9.91 -0.07 0.23
C LYS A 159 8.58 -0.75 0.55
N SER A 160 7.46 -0.13 0.17
CA SER A 160 6.12 -0.67 0.40
C SER A 160 5.89 -1.99 -0.35
N MET A 161 6.30 -2.06 -1.62
CA MET A 161 6.21 -3.27 -2.43
C MET A 161 7.10 -4.40 -1.89
N VAL A 162 8.33 -4.09 -1.48
CA VAL A 162 9.24 -5.07 -0.85
C VAL A 162 8.63 -5.60 0.44
N LYS A 163 8.14 -4.71 1.32
CA LYS A 163 7.45 -5.10 2.57
C LYS A 163 6.29 -6.05 2.30
N ARG A 164 5.43 -5.72 1.32
CA ARG A 164 4.29 -6.56 0.95
C ARG A 164 4.71 -7.93 0.44
N GLU A 165 5.76 -8.01 -0.38
CA GLU A 165 6.31 -9.29 -0.86
C GLU A 165 6.80 -10.16 0.29
N LEU A 166 7.48 -9.58 1.28
CA LEU A 166 7.94 -10.31 2.47
C LEU A 166 6.76 -10.94 3.22
N PHE A 167 5.70 -10.19 3.41
CA PHE A 167 4.50 -10.65 4.09
C PHE A 167 3.82 -11.76 3.28
N ARG A 168 3.68 -11.57 1.95
CA ARG A 168 3.07 -12.56 1.07
C ARG A 168 3.82 -13.90 1.10
N ARG A 169 5.16 -13.89 1.14
CA ARG A 169 5.98 -15.11 1.26
C ARG A 169 5.78 -15.86 2.57
N LYS A 170 5.29 -15.18 3.62
CA LYS A 170 4.94 -15.77 4.92
C LYS A 170 3.44 -16.05 5.06
N GLY A 171 2.65 -15.87 4.01
CA GLY A 171 1.20 -16.02 4.06
C GLY A 171 0.48 -14.92 4.85
N LEU A 172 1.17 -13.81 5.11
CA LEU A 172 0.67 -12.70 5.92
C LEU A 172 -0.02 -11.66 5.04
N LYS A 173 -1.09 -11.08 5.57
CA LYS A 173 -1.67 -9.83 5.07
C LYS A 173 -1.07 -8.65 5.83
N GLY A 174 -1.27 -7.44 5.31
CA GLY A 174 -0.91 -6.23 6.05
C GLY A 174 -1.63 -6.17 7.39
N LEU A 175 -1.02 -5.50 8.36
CA LEU A 175 -1.63 -5.20 9.65
C LEU A 175 -2.60 -4.02 9.61
N SER A 176 -2.72 -3.33 8.48
CA SER A 176 -3.66 -2.21 8.36
C SER A 176 -5.08 -2.61 8.76
N LEU A 177 -5.76 -1.72 9.48
CA LEU A 177 -7.14 -1.93 9.96
C LEU A 177 -8.18 -2.04 8.84
N PHE A 178 -7.77 -1.71 7.62
CA PHE A 178 -8.62 -1.66 6.43
C PHE A 178 -8.44 -2.86 5.49
N VAL A 179 -7.58 -3.81 5.88
CA VAL A 179 -7.34 -5.06 5.14
C VAL A 179 -7.64 -6.23 6.06
N ASP A 180 -8.75 -6.93 5.78
CA ASP A 180 -9.09 -8.21 6.40
C ASP A 180 -8.24 -9.35 5.82
#